data_AF-E1CBX7-F1
#
_entry.id   AF-E1CBX7-F1
#
_cell.length_a   1.000
_cell.length_b   1.000
_cell.length_c   1.000
_cell.angle_alpha   90.00
_cell.angle_beta   90.00
_cell.angle_gamma   90.00
#
_symmetry.space_group_name_H-M   'P 1'
#
loop_
_entity.id
_entity.type
_entity.pdbx_description
1 polymer ?
#
loop_
_entity_poly.entity_id
_entity_poly.type
_entity_poly.pdbx_seq_one_letter_code
_entity_poly.pdbx_strand_id
1 'polypeptide(L)'
;MPNIHDNPKRAEWANKIAGLKTLAQGHAFLKDFRAQHVSVFKTDFSLELDWLWIELKIEEKVAVLKQAEFSDHQLLNVCTCGTDAQKVANDALAAMAACEDMYEAERIHINFRLACKPPVMPVNVFLDTDRQLGTKLMELRNTDYYALPLEELRKARGVRVVTLQ
;
A
#
# COMPACT_ATOMS: atom_id res chain seq x y z
N MET A 1 -26.26 6.53 -13.74
CA MET A 1 -24.89 6.19 -13.33
C MET A 1 -24.54 4.86 -13.96
N PRO A 2 -23.29 4.64 -14.43
CA PRO A 2 -22.86 3.27 -14.76
C PRO A 2 -23.14 2.35 -13.55
N ASN A 3 -23.41 1.07 -13.80
CA ASN A 3 -23.64 0.10 -12.73
C ASN A 3 -22.40 0.08 -11.81
N ILE A 4 -22.62 0.18 -10.49
CA ILE A 4 -21.56 0.33 -9.48
C ILE A 4 -20.56 -0.83 -9.57
N HIS A 5 -21.06 -2.05 -9.78
CA HIS A 5 -20.24 -3.26 -9.72
C HIS A 5 -19.73 -3.75 -11.07
N ASP A 6 -20.41 -3.35 -12.15
CA ASP A 6 -20.08 -3.70 -13.53
C ASP A 6 -20.09 -2.44 -14.39
N ASN A 7 -18.90 -1.97 -14.76
CA ASN A 7 -18.75 -0.73 -15.50
C ASN A 7 -17.57 -0.78 -16.49
N PRO A 8 -17.54 0.14 -17.47
CA PRO A 8 -16.49 0.16 -18.48
C PRO A 8 -15.07 0.31 -17.91
N LYS A 9 -14.89 0.98 -16.76
CA LYS A 9 -13.57 1.12 -16.13
C LYS A 9 -13.08 -0.23 -15.59
N ARG A 10 -13.91 -0.97 -14.87
CA ARG A 10 -13.57 -2.31 -14.40
C ARG A 10 -13.28 -3.28 -15.55
N ALA A 11 -14.06 -3.21 -16.63
CA ALA A 11 -13.82 -4.01 -17.84
C ALA A 11 -12.49 -3.65 -18.53
N GLU A 12 -12.17 -2.36 -18.67
CA GLU A 12 -10.90 -1.88 -19.21
C GLU A 12 -9.71 -2.42 -18.41
N TRP A 13 -9.77 -2.32 -17.07
CA TRP A 13 -8.71 -2.81 -16.20
C TRP A 13 -8.60 -4.33 -16.18
N ALA A 14 -9.72 -5.06 -16.22
CA ALA A 14 -9.72 -6.52 -16.34
C ALA A 14 -8.96 -6.99 -17.61
N ASN A 15 -9.13 -6.27 -18.73
CA ASN A 15 -8.39 -6.56 -19.97
C ASN A 15 -6.87 -6.31 -19.81
N LYS A 16 -6.47 -5.21 -19.15
CA LYS A 16 -5.04 -4.94 -18.85
C LYS A 16 -4.45 -6.07 -17.98
N ILE A 17 -5.17 -6.51 -16.97
CA ILE A 17 -4.76 -7.57 -16.03
C ILE A 17 -4.62 -8.93 -16.75
N ALA A 18 -5.54 -9.26 -17.66
CA ALA A 18 -5.47 -10.49 -18.46
C ALA A 18 -4.22 -10.54 -19.38
N GLY A 19 -3.70 -9.37 -19.74
CA GLY A 19 -2.48 -9.20 -20.52
C GLY A 19 -1.20 -9.60 -19.76
N LEU A 20 -1.20 -9.62 -18.43
CA LEU A 20 -0.01 -9.94 -17.62
C LEU A 20 0.37 -11.42 -17.76
N LYS A 21 1.62 -11.70 -18.16
CA LYS A 21 2.09 -13.07 -18.44
C LYS A 21 3.17 -13.56 -17.47
N THR A 22 3.91 -12.67 -16.83
CA THR A 22 4.98 -13.02 -15.89
C THR A 22 4.82 -12.32 -14.55
N LEU A 23 5.37 -12.91 -13.49
CA LEU A 23 5.37 -12.34 -12.15
C LEU A 23 6.04 -10.97 -12.11
N ALA A 24 7.13 -10.79 -12.84
CA ALA A 24 7.83 -9.50 -12.92
C ALA A 24 6.92 -8.40 -13.50
N GLN A 25 6.16 -8.70 -14.57
CA GLN A 25 5.17 -7.78 -15.13
C GLN A 25 4.08 -7.47 -14.11
N GLY A 26 3.54 -8.51 -13.45
CA GLY A 26 2.50 -8.34 -12.44
C GLY A 26 2.96 -7.53 -11.23
N HIS A 27 4.18 -7.75 -10.74
CA HIS A 27 4.78 -6.98 -9.64
C HIS A 27 4.88 -5.49 -10.00
N ALA A 28 5.48 -5.18 -11.16
CA ALA A 28 5.63 -3.79 -11.61
C ALA A 28 4.24 -3.12 -11.76
N PHE A 29 3.30 -3.81 -12.41
CA PHE A 29 1.94 -3.31 -12.60
C PHE A 29 1.23 -3.01 -11.28
N LEU A 30 1.31 -3.91 -10.29
CA LEU A 30 0.69 -3.71 -8.98
C LEU A 30 1.35 -2.57 -8.18
N LYS A 31 2.68 -2.49 -8.21
CA LYS A 31 3.43 -1.42 -7.55
C LYS A 31 3.04 -0.05 -8.11
N ASP A 32 3.01 0.08 -9.43
CA ASP A 32 2.66 1.33 -10.10
C ASP A 32 1.19 1.69 -9.86
N PHE A 33 0.29 0.71 -9.90
CA PHE A 33 -1.12 0.91 -9.59
C PHE A 33 -1.32 1.50 -8.18
N ARG A 34 -0.65 0.91 -7.18
CA ARG A 34 -0.73 1.35 -5.79
C ARG A 34 -0.18 2.76 -5.61
N ALA A 35 0.95 3.08 -6.23
CA ALA A 35 1.53 4.42 -6.16
C ALA A 35 0.61 5.49 -6.76
N GLN A 36 -0.10 5.16 -7.85
CA GLN A 36 -0.93 6.13 -8.56
C GLN A 36 -2.32 6.30 -7.94
N HIS A 37 -2.94 5.24 -7.42
CA HIS A 37 -4.37 5.23 -7.11
C HIS A 37 -4.70 4.93 -5.64
N VAL A 38 -3.74 4.55 -4.81
CA VAL A 38 -3.99 4.06 -3.44
C VAL A 38 -3.39 5.00 -2.39
N SER A 39 -4.06 5.10 -1.24
CA SER A 39 -3.73 5.96 -0.09
C SER A 39 -4.05 7.45 -0.28
N VAL A 40 -3.80 8.23 0.77
CA VAL A 40 -3.90 9.70 0.75
C VAL A 40 -2.81 10.37 -0.08
N PHE A 41 -1.76 9.64 -0.47
CA PHE A 41 -0.65 10.14 -1.29
C PHE A 41 -0.80 9.83 -2.78
N LYS A 42 -1.95 9.26 -3.19
CA LYS A 42 -2.23 8.95 -4.59
C LYS A 42 -2.19 10.21 -5.47
N THR A 43 -1.75 10.02 -6.71
CA THR A 43 -1.63 11.11 -7.70
C THR A 43 -2.80 11.15 -8.68
N ASP A 44 -3.58 10.07 -8.76
CA ASP A 44 -4.74 9.98 -9.64
C ASP A 44 -5.99 9.52 -8.87
N PHE A 45 -7.00 10.40 -8.87
CA PHE A 45 -8.30 10.23 -8.22
C PHE A 45 -9.37 9.71 -9.21
N SER A 46 -9.02 9.42 -10.46
CA SER A 46 -9.95 8.98 -11.51
C SER A 46 -10.64 7.65 -11.22
N LEU A 47 -10.09 6.86 -10.30
CA LEU A 47 -10.60 5.54 -9.90
C LEU A 47 -11.14 5.51 -8.47
N GLU A 48 -11.54 6.64 -7.87
CA GLU A 48 -11.96 6.72 -6.46
C GLU A 48 -12.98 5.63 -6.05
N LEU A 49 -13.91 5.30 -6.95
CA LEU A 49 -15.00 4.35 -6.71
C LEU A 49 -14.70 2.91 -7.15
N ASP A 50 -13.55 2.67 -7.79
CA ASP A 50 -13.23 1.39 -8.43
C ASP A 50 -11.88 0.79 -8.02
N TRP A 51 -10.95 1.60 -7.48
CA TRP A 51 -9.57 1.17 -7.25
C TRP A 51 -9.47 -0.03 -6.31
N LEU A 52 -10.34 -0.15 -5.30
CA LEU A 52 -10.36 -1.28 -4.37
C LEU A 52 -10.62 -2.62 -5.09
N TRP A 53 -11.59 -2.63 -6.00
CA TRP A 53 -11.92 -3.83 -6.78
C TRP A 53 -10.83 -4.13 -7.80
N ILE A 54 -10.28 -3.09 -8.44
CA ILE A 54 -9.20 -3.25 -9.42
C ILE A 54 -7.93 -3.79 -8.73
N GLU A 55 -7.55 -3.25 -7.57
CA GLU A 55 -6.40 -3.74 -6.77
C GLU A 55 -6.55 -5.24 -6.50
N LEU A 56 -7.72 -5.66 -6.00
CA LEU A 56 -8.02 -7.08 -5.75
C LEU A 56 -7.79 -7.95 -7.00
N LYS A 57 -8.24 -7.50 -8.18
CA LYS A 57 -8.06 -8.27 -9.42
C LYS A 57 -6.61 -8.34 -9.88
N ILE A 58 -5.83 -7.29 -9.64
CA ILE A 58 -4.38 -7.33 -9.86
C ILE A 58 -3.73 -8.32 -8.88
N GLU A 59 -4.12 -8.26 -7.59
CA GLU A 59 -3.62 -9.15 -6.54
C GLU A 59 -3.90 -10.63 -6.84
N GLU A 60 -5.11 -10.98 -7.25
CA GLU A 60 -5.47 -12.34 -7.70
C GLU A 60 -4.53 -12.82 -8.83
N LYS A 61 -4.33 -11.98 -9.85
CA LYS A 61 -3.47 -12.30 -10.99
C LYS A 61 -2.01 -12.48 -10.58
N VAL A 62 -1.48 -11.59 -9.76
CA VAL A 62 -0.09 -11.67 -9.27
C VAL A 62 0.10 -12.89 -8.38
N ALA A 63 -0.88 -13.26 -7.55
CA ALA A 63 -0.81 -14.45 -6.71
C ALA A 63 -0.71 -15.74 -7.54
N VAL A 64 -1.51 -15.86 -8.62
CA VAL A 64 -1.45 -17.00 -9.54
C VAL A 64 -0.11 -17.06 -10.27
N LEU A 65 0.39 -15.93 -10.77
CA LEU A 65 1.71 -15.86 -11.42
C LEU A 65 2.82 -16.24 -10.43
N LYS A 66 2.71 -15.81 -9.17
CA LYS A 66 3.67 -16.15 -8.11
C LYS A 66 3.68 -17.65 -7.84
N GLN A 67 2.52 -18.27 -7.73
CA GLN A 67 2.41 -19.72 -7.53
C GLN A 67 3.01 -20.52 -8.69
N ALA A 68 2.90 -20.02 -9.93
CA ALA A 68 3.46 -20.70 -11.09
C ALA A 68 4.99 -20.57 -11.21
N GLU A 69 5.58 -19.48 -10.72
CA GLU A 69 7.01 -19.17 -10.90
C GLU A 69 7.88 -19.46 -9.68
N PHE A 70 7.34 -19.35 -8.47
CA PHE A 70 8.11 -19.53 -7.23
C PHE A 70 8.01 -20.97 -6.72
N SER A 71 9.12 -21.47 -6.19
CA SER A 71 9.11 -22.66 -5.33
C SER A 71 8.41 -22.40 -3.99
N ASP A 72 8.02 -23.46 -3.28
CA ASP A 72 7.43 -23.35 -1.93
C ASP A 72 8.30 -22.53 -0.97
N HIS A 73 9.62 -22.72 -1.02
CA HIS A 73 10.55 -21.94 -0.20
C HIS A 73 10.50 -20.45 -0.55
N GLN A 74 10.42 -20.10 -1.83
CA GLN A 74 10.32 -18.70 -2.27
C GLN A 74 8.95 -18.09 -1.92
N LEU A 75 7.86 -18.86 -2.01
CA LEU A 75 6.52 -18.40 -1.64
C LEU A 75 6.44 -17.92 -0.19
N LEU A 76 7.21 -18.57 0.70
CA LEU A 76 7.22 -18.28 2.14
C LEU A 76 8.20 -17.17 2.54
N ASN A 77 9.28 -16.96 1.78
CA ASN A 77 10.42 -16.15 2.24
C ASN A 77 10.80 -14.99 1.31
N VAL A 78 10.25 -14.93 0.09
CA VAL A 78 10.73 -14.00 -0.95
C VAL A 78 9.59 -13.10 -1.43
N CYS A 79 9.87 -11.80 -1.55
CA CYS A 79 8.98 -10.83 -2.17
C CYS A 79 8.89 -11.05 -3.68
N THR A 80 7.82 -10.62 -4.35
CA THR A 80 7.66 -10.82 -5.80
C THR A 80 8.71 -10.11 -6.67
N CYS A 81 9.49 -9.18 -6.12
CA CYS A 81 10.67 -8.59 -6.76
C CYS A 81 11.97 -9.41 -6.58
N GLY A 82 11.92 -10.55 -5.89
CA GLY A 82 13.06 -11.43 -5.65
C GLY A 82 13.86 -11.12 -4.37
N THR A 83 13.50 -10.08 -3.60
CA THR A 83 14.20 -9.76 -2.35
C THR A 83 13.74 -10.63 -1.20
N ASP A 84 14.63 -10.92 -0.26
CA ASP A 84 14.28 -11.58 0.99
C ASP A 84 13.24 -10.76 1.78
N ALA A 85 12.14 -11.39 2.17
CA ALA A 85 11.02 -10.72 2.82
C ALA A 85 11.38 -10.25 4.23
N GLN A 86 12.14 -11.04 4.98
CA GLN A 86 12.54 -10.68 6.34
C GLN A 86 13.51 -9.50 6.36
N LYS A 87 14.40 -9.41 5.37
CA LYS A 87 15.26 -8.25 5.19
C LYS A 87 14.43 -6.98 4.95
N VAL A 88 13.46 -7.02 4.04
CA VAL A 88 12.58 -5.85 3.78
C VAL A 88 11.81 -5.45 5.03
N ALA A 89 11.30 -6.42 5.80
CA ALA A 89 10.66 -6.16 7.08
C ALA A 89 11.61 -5.50 8.09
N ASN A 90 12.79 -6.07 8.29
CA ASN A 90 13.79 -5.54 9.23
C ASN A 90 14.22 -4.11 8.88
N ASP A 91 14.43 -3.82 7.59
CA ASP A 91 14.78 -2.47 7.12
C ASP A 91 13.67 -1.46 7.47
N ALA A 92 12.40 -1.82 7.24
CA ALA A 92 11.25 -0.97 7.56
C ALA A 92 11.08 -0.75 9.08
N LEU A 93 11.27 -1.81 9.88
CA LEU A 93 11.21 -1.73 11.34
C LEU A 93 12.32 -0.88 11.91
N ALA A 94 13.54 -0.99 11.38
CA ALA A 94 14.67 -0.16 11.79
C ALA A 94 14.42 1.32 11.49
N ALA A 95 13.88 1.64 10.30
CA ALA A 95 13.51 3.01 9.95
C ALA A 95 12.44 3.58 10.89
N MET A 96 11.40 2.80 11.19
CA MET A 96 10.33 3.21 12.11
C MET A 96 10.81 3.35 13.56
N ALA A 97 11.72 2.48 14.02
CA ALA A 97 12.29 2.55 15.37
C ALA A 97 13.14 3.82 15.58
N ALA A 98 13.85 4.26 14.55
CA ALA A 98 14.64 5.49 14.56
C ALA A 98 13.81 6.77 14.36
N CYS A 99 12.52 6.64 14.02
CA CYS A 99 11.66 7.78 13.73
C CYS A 99 11.05 8.38 15.00
N GLU A 100 11.19 9.70 15.15
CA GLU A 100 10.66 10.47 16.28
C GLU A 100 9.47 11.36 15.87
N ASP A 101 9.24 11.55 14.58
CA ASP A 101 8.17 12.40 14.05
C ASP A 101 6.97 11.59 13.54
N MET A 102 5.77 11.97 13.98
CA MET A 102 4.54 11.25 13.63
C MET A 102 4.15 11.35 12.14
N TYR A 103 4.60 12.39 11.42
CA TYR A 103 4.31 12.56 10.00
C TYR A 103 5.26 11.73 9.13
N GLU A 104 6.54 11.65 9.52
CA GLU A 104 7.50 10.74 8.90
C GLU A 104 7.12 9.27 9.16
N ALA A 105 6.74 8.92 10.40
CA ALA A 105 6.25 7.58 10.74
C ALA A 105 5.03 7.17 9.91
N GLU A 106 4.08 8.10 9.67
CA GLU A 106 2.94 7.87 8.77
C GLU A 106 3.42 7.50 7.36
N ARG A 107 4.41 8.23 6.82
CA ARG A 107 4.95 7.99 5.48
C ARG A 107 5.65 6.64 5.40
N ILE A 108 6.45 6.27 6.40
CA ILE A 108 7.11 4.96 6.46
C ILE A 108 6.07 3.85 6.41
N HIS A 109 5.04 3.92 7.26
CA HIS A 109 4.02 2.86 7.33
C HIS A 109 3.18 2.77 6.06
N ILE A 110 2.72 3.91 5.51
CA ILE A 110 1.95 3.92 4.26
C ILE A 110 2.80 3.38 3.10
N ASN A 111 4.04 3.83 2.96
CA ASN A 111 4.92 3.39 1.87
C ASN A 111 5.26 1.90 1.97
N PHE A 112 5.47 1.37 3.18
CA PHE A 112 5.61 -0.06 3.40
C PHE A 112 4.38 -0.82 2.88
N ARG A 113 3.16 -0.38 3.22
CA ARG A 113 1.93 -1.03 2.74
C ARG A 113 1.79 -0.95 1.22
N LEU A 114 2.06 0.19 0.61
CA LEU A 114 1.99 0.34 -0.85
C LEU A 114 2.99 -0.58 -1.56
N ALA A 115 4.21 -0.71 -1.04
CA ALA A 115 5.25 -1.52 -1.64
C ALA A 115 5.08 -3.03 -1.36
N CYS A 116 4.64 -3.40 -0.16
CA CYS A 116 4.78 -4.77 0.35
C CYS A 116 3.45 -5.50 0.58
N LYS A 117 2.28 -4.84 0.51
CA LYS A 117 0.99 -5.52 0.71
C LYS A 117 0.91 -6.78 -0.16
N PRO A 118 0.45 -7.93 0.38
CA PRO A 118 0.28 -9.17 -0.38
C PRO A 118 -0.46 -8.94 -1.70
N PRO A 119 -0.15 -9.71 -2.75
CA PRO A 119 0.72 -10.89 -2.78
C PRO A 119 2.22 -10.58 -2.91
N VAL A 120 2.65 -9.31 -2.82
CA VAL A 120 4.06 -8.92 -2.95
C VAL A 120 4.93 -9.56 -1.88
N MET A 121 4.64 -9.31 -0.60
CA MET A 121 5.32 -9.96 0.53
C MET A 121 4.51 -11.17 1.02
N PRO A 122 5.16 -12.23 1.54
CA PRO A 122 4.48 -13.29 2.28
C PRO A 122 3.63 -12.72 3.42
N VAL A 123 2.40 -13.21 3.55
CA VAL A 123 1.39 -12.64 4.47
C VAL A 123 1.85 -12.63 5.92
N ASN A 124 2.51 -13.70 6.37
CA ASN A 124 2.99 -13.82 7.75
C ASN A 124 4.02 -12.73 8.09
N VAL A 125 4.98 -12.49 7.18
CA VAL A 125 5.99 -11.44 7.36
C VAL A 125 5.33 -10.05 7.29
N PHE A 126 4.44 -9.84 6.32
CA PHE A 126 3.75 -8.56 6.15
C PHE A 126 2.92 -8.19 7.38
N LEU A 127 2.07 -9.09 7.87
CA LEU A 127 1.17 -8.80 8.99
C LEU A 127 1.91 -8.57 10.31
N ASP A 128 2.99 -9.32 10.58
CA ASP A 128 3.79 -9.06 11.77
C ASP A 128 4.53 -7.71 11.67
N THR A 129 5.05 -7.37 10.49
CA THR A 129 5.68 -6.07 10.24
C THR A 129 4.65 -4.93 10.39
N ASP A 130 3.48 -5.05 9.77
CA ASP A 130 2.41 -4.05 9.81
C ASP A 130 1.91 -3.81 11.24
N ARG A 131 1.81 -4.87 12.06
CA ARG A 131 1.49 -4.80 13.49
C ARG A 131 2.51 -3.94 14.26
N GLN A 132 3.79 -4.18 14.04
CA GLN A 132 4.87 -3.45 14.73
C GLN A 132 4.96 -1.99 14.28
N LEU A 133 4.89 -1.75 12.97
CA LEU A 133 4.85 -0.39 12.40
C LEU A 133 3.64 0.40 12.94
N GLY A 134 2.45 -0.21 12.94
CA GLY A 134 1.25 0.41 13.47
C GLY A 134 1.33 0.74 14.96
N THR A 135 2.00 -0.10 15.75
CA THR A 135 2.20 0.14 17.19
C THR A 135 2.97 1.44 17.42
N LYS A 136 4.15 1.57 16.80
CA LYS A 136 4.98 2.78 16.92
C LYS A 136 4.28 4.02 16.38
N LEU A 137 3.57 3.92 15.26
CA LEU A 137 2.81 5.04 14.70
C LEU A 137 1.73 5.54 15.67
N MET A 138 1.01 4.63 16.33
CA MET A 138 0.00 5.01 17.33
C MET A 138 0.62 5.66 18.56
N GLU A 139 1.76 5.15 19.06
CA GLU A 139 2.48 5.76 20.18
C GLU A 139 2.87 7.23 19.87
N LEU A 140 3.46 7.46 18.69
CA LEU A 140 3.87 8.80 18.26
C LEU A 140 2.68 9.74 18.06
N ARG A 141 1.59 9.26 17.45
CA ARG A 141 0.41 10.09 17.19
C ARG A 141 -0.38 10.43 18.43
N ASN A 142 -0.52 9.49 19.36
CA ASN A 142 -1.42 9.65 20.50
C ASN A 142 -0.77 10.41 21.67
N THR A 143 0.55 10.61 21.63
CA THR A 143 1.25 11.48 22.58
C THR A 143 0.84 12.92 22.33
N ASP A 144 0.34 13.60 23.36
CA ASP A 144 -0.10 15.00 23.32
C ASP A 144 -1.09 15.31 22.16
N TYR A 145 -1.96 14.37 21.85
CA TYR A 145 -2.85 14.41 20.68
C TYR A 145 -3.67 15.72 20.53
N TYR A 146 -4.05 16.33 21.65
CA TYR A 146 -4.85 17.57 21.66
C TYR A 146 -4.01 18.85 21.86
N ALA A 147 -2.70 18.75 21.93
CA ALA A 147 -1.83 19.91 22.19
C ALA A 147 -1.74 20.86 21.00
N LEU A 148 -1.87 20.36 19.76
CA LEU A 148 -1.80 21.18 18.55
C LEU A 148 -3.18 21.75 18.18
N PRO A 149 -3.37 23.09 18.13
CA PRO A 149 -4.62 23.69 17.69
C PRO A 149 -4.98 23.31 16.25
N LEU A 150 -6.29 23.33 15.93
CA LEU A 150 -6.79 22.94 14.61
C LEU A 150 -6.19 23.79 13.47
N GLU A 151 -5.99 25.07 13.69
CA GLU A 151 -5.38 26.01 12.73
C GLU A 151 -3.97 25.57 12.34
N GLU A 152 -3.15 25.17 13.32
CA GLU A 152 -1.78 24.71 13.09
C GLU A 152 -1.75 23.29 12.54
N LEU A 153 -2.67 22.42 12.97
CA LEU A 153 -2.80 21.07 12.41
C LEU A 153 -3.18 21.10 10.92
N ARG A 154 -4.06 22.03 10.50
CA ARG A 154 -4.42 22.24 9.08
C ARG A 154 -3.18 22.62 8.25
N LYS A 155 -2.33 23.50 8.78
CA LYS A 155 -1.07 23.91 8.12
C LYS A 155 -0.08 22.75 8.06
N ALA A 156 0.13 22.04 9.17
CA ALA A 156 1.04 20.90 9.24
C ALA A 156 0.64 19.77 8.28
N ARG A 157 -0.66 19.48 8.17
CA ARG A 157 -1.19 18.51 7.20
C ARG A 157 -1.14 19.02 5.74
N GLY A 158 -1.04 20.34 5.53
CA GLY A 158 -0.99 20.96 4.21
C GLY A 158 -2.32 20.98 3.47
N VAL A 159 -3.45 21.07 4.19
CA VAL A 159 -4.78 21.10 3.54
C VAL A 159 -5.08 22.46 2.94
N ARG A 160 -5.80 22.48 1.81
CA ARG A 160 -6.45 23.69 1.29
C ARG A 160 -7.81 23.85 1.94
N VAL A 161 -7.95 24.81 2.86
CA VAL A 161 -9.23 25.12 3.50
C VAL A 161 -10.17 25.76 2.47
N VAL A 162 -11.31 25.10 2.20
CA VAL A 162 -12.30 25.57 1.21
C VAL A 162 -13.33 26.50 1.85
N THR A 163 -13.79 26.16 3.05
CA THR A 163 -14.72 26.97 3.84
C THR A 163 -14.53 26.68 5.33
N LEU A 164 -14.81 27.69 6.17
CA LEU A 164 -14.96 27.57 7.62
C LEU A 164 -16.30 28.22 7.96
N GLN A 165 -17.21 27.42 8.53
CA GLN A 165 -18.55 27.86 8.91
C GLN A 165 -18.53 28.60 10.25
#